data_AF-A0A225V7V7-F1
#
_entry.id   AF-A0A225V7V7-F1
#
_cell.length_a   1.000
_cell.length_b   1.000
_cell.length_c   1.000
_cell.angle_alpha   90.00
_cell.angle_beta   90.00
_cell.angle_gamma   90.00
#
_symmetry.space_group_name_H-M   'P 1'
#
loop_
_entity.id
_entity.type
_entity.pdbx_description
1 polymer ?
#
loop_
_entity_poly.entity_id
_entity_poly.type
_entity_poly.pdbx_seq_one_letter_code
_entity_poly.pdbx_strand_id
1 'polypeptide(L)' 'QWLQAMKEAITSLRENGTWKMVPQTQTKDRKVITCHWMYVVKKNEKGEIKRFKARLVTHGFKPRAG' A
#
# COMPACT_ATOMS: atom_id res chain seq x y z
N GLN A 1 -13.71 -9.11 -2.95
CA GLN A 1 -12.83 -9.51 -1.82
C GLN A 1 -11.56 -8.66 -1.70
N TRP A 2 -10.87 -8.30 -2.79
CA TRP A 2 -9.69 -7.43 -2.74
C TRP A 2 -9.94 -6.01 -2.23
N LEU A 3 -11.09 -5.43 -2.57
CA LEU A 3 -11.48 -4.07 -2.18
C LEU A 3 -11.56 -3.90 -0.65
N GLN A 4 -11.94 -4.97 0.06
CA GLN A 4 -12.02 -4.97 1.53
C GLN A 4 -10.62 -4.99 2.16
N ALA A 5 -9.73 -5.84 1.66
CA ALA A 5 -8.34 -5.88 2.10
C ALA A 5 -7.60 -4.56 1.82
N MET A 6 -7.92 -3.88 0.70
CA MET A 6 -7.41 -2.54 0.44
C MET A 6 -7.91 -1.51 1.45
N LYS A 7 -9.22 -1.52 1.75
CA LYS A 7 -9.81 -0.61 2.74
C LYS A 7 -9.15 -0.80 4.10
N GLU A 8 -9.02 -2.04 4.58
CA GLU A 8 -8.30 -2.35 5.83
C GLU A 8 -6.86 -1.82 5.80
N ALA A 9 -6.14 -2.02 4.70
CA ALA A 9 -4.77 -1.52 4.56
C ALA A 9 -4.70 0.01 4.59
N ILE A 10 -5.62 0.72 3.94
CA ILE A 10 -5.69 2.20 3.97
C ILE A 10 -6.02 2.68 5.38
N THR A 11 -6.98 2.04 6.07
CA THR A 11 -7.34 2.41 7.44
C THR A 11 -6.14 2.25 8.37
N SER A 12 -5.45 1.11 8.30
CA SER A 12 -4.25 0.86 9.10
C SER A 12 -3.12 1.87 8.81
N LEU A 13 -2.98 2.31 7.56
CA LEU A 13 -2.01 3.36 7.20
C LEU A 13 -2.38 4.73 7.77
N ARG A 14 -3.67 5.05 7.88
CA ARG A 14 -4.15 6.27 8.54
C ARG A 14 -3.90 6.20 10.05
N GLU A 15 -4.18 5.06 10.67
CA GLU A 15 -3.96 4.83 12.11
C GLU A 15 -2.47 4.94 12.47
N ASN A 16 -1.58 4.43 11.63
CA ASN A 16 -0.14 4.54 11.85
C ASN A 16 0.40 5.97 11.69
N GLY A 17 -0.37 6.92 11.16
CA GLY A 17 0.00 8.34 11.08
C GLY A 17 1.17 8.68 10.15
N THR A 18 1.81 7.70 9.50
CA THR A 18 2.99 7.92 8.65
C THR A 18 2.65 8.40 7.23
N TRP A 19 1.36 8.49 6.87
CA TRP A 19 0.90 8.86 5.51
C TRP A 19 -0.21 9.90 5.54
N LYS A 20 -0.06 10.98 4.76
CA LYS A 20 -1.14 11.94 4.44
C LYS A 20 -1.49 11.83 2.96
N MET A 21 -2.75 11.51 2.67
CA MET A 21 -3.29 11.55 1.32
C MET A 21 -3.46 13.01 0.91
N VAL A 22 -2.69 13.45 -0.09
CA VAL A 22 -2.77 14.81 -0.63
C VAL A 22 -3.42 14.78 -2.02
N PRO A 23 -4.29 15.75 -2.36
CA PRO A 23 -4.82 15.88 -3.70
C PRO A 23 -3.70 16.13 -4.72
N GLN A 24 -3.81 15.56 -5.92
CA GLN A 24 -2.81 15.72 -6.98
C GLN A 24 -2.55 17.19 -7.35
N THR A 25 -3.54 18.06 -7.17
CA THR A 25 -3.43 19.51 -7.39
C THR A 25 -2.46 20.21 -6.42
N GLN A 26 -2.25 19.68 -5.21
CA GLN A 26 -1.32 20.23 -4.22
C GLN A 26 0.13 19.76 -4.41
N THR A 27 0.37 18.86 -5.36
CA THR A 27 1.68 18.22 -5.60
C THR A 27 2.41 18.73 -6.84
N LYS A 28 1.95 19.80 -7.49
CA LYS A 28 2.62 20.40 -8.66
C LYS A 28 4.13 20.64 -8.45
N ASP A 29 4.54 20.97 -7.23
CA ASP A 29 5.93 21.27 -6.86
C ASP A 29 6.52 20.27 -5.85
N ARG A 30 5.83 19.15 -5.57
CA ARG A 30 6.26 18.16 -4.59
C ARG A 30 6.43 16.80 -5.25
N LYS A 31 7.57 16.14 -4.99
CA LYS A 31 7.81 14.77 -5.41
C LYS A 31 6.78 13.85 -4.75
N VAL A 32 5.75 13.48 -5.50
CA VAL A 32 4.79 12.45 -5.09
C VAL A 32 5.54 11.14 -4.94
N ILE A 33 5.36 10.48 -3.80
CA ILE A 33 5.90 9.14 -3.61
C ILE A 33 5.10 8.20 -4.51
N THR A 34 5.77 7.55 -5.45
CA THR A 34 5.15 6.50 -6.25
C THR A 34 4.80 5.32 -5.35
N CYS A 35 3.52 4.95 -5.37
CA CYS A 35 2.98 3.85 -4.58
C CYS A 35 2.35 2.82 -5.52
N HIS A 36 2.45 1.55 -5.13
CA HIS A 36 1.89 0.43 -5.88
C HIS A 36 1.23 -0.54 -4.90
N TRP A 37 0.18 -1.21 -5.38
CA TRP A 37 -0.51 -2.24 -4.62
C TRP A 37 0.13 -3.60 -4.84
N MET A 38 0.42 -4.27 -3.73
CA MET A 38 0.82 -5.68 -3.71
C MET A 38 -0.39 -6.53 -3.33
N TYR A 39 -0.77 -7.42 -4.25
CA TYR A 39 -1.85 -8.38 -4.05
C TYR A 39 -1.26 -9.77 -3.87
N VAL A 40 -1.56 -10.41 -2.75
CA VAL A 40 -1.10 -11.75 -2.43
C VAL A 40 -2.30 -12.63 -2.11
N VAL A 41 -2.43 -13.73 -2.85
CA VAL A 41 -3.40 -14.78 -2.55
C VAL A 41 -2.71 -15.80 -1.64
N LYS A 42 -3.17 -15.91 -0.39
CA LYS A 42 -2.73 -16.99 0.50
C LYS A 42 -3.56 -18.23 0.22
N LYS A 43 -2.89 -19.27 -0.26
CA LYS A 43 -3.46 -20.60 -0.47
C LYS A 43 -3.19 -21.50 0.73
N ASN A 44 -4.08 -22.45 0.98
CA ASN A 44 -3.88 -23.53 1.95
C ASN A 44 -2.97 -24.62 1.38
N GLU A 45 -2.56 -25.56 2.24
CA GLU A 45 -1.82 -26.76 1.85
C GLU A 45 -2.57 -27.60 0.81
N LYS A 46 -3.91 -27.50 0.78
CA LYS A 46 -4.79 -28.10 -0.24
C LYS A 46 -4.91 -27.29 -1.54
N GLY A 47 -4.20 -26.15 -1.67
CA GLY A 47 -4.25 -25.28 -2.85
C GLY A 47 -5.43 -24.30 -2.91
N GLU A 48 -6.39 -24.40 -1.98
CA GLU A 48 -7.56 -23.54 -1.91
C GLU A 48 -7.23 -22.13 -1.41
N ILE A 49 -7.96 -21.12 -1.89
CA ILE A 49 -7.74 -19.72 -1.51
C ILE A 49 -8.29 -19.47 -0.10
N LYS A 50 -7.41 -19.33 0.90
CA LYS A 50 -7.79 -19.03 2.28
C LYS A 50 -7.98 -17.54 2.53
N ARG A 51 -7.13 -16.69 1.94
CA ARG A 51 -7.21 -15.24 2.18
C ARG A 51 -6.59 -14.43 1.07
N PHE A 52 -7.25 -13.33 0.74
CA PHE A 52 -6.73 -12.27 -0.11
C PHE A 52 -6.07 -11.21 0.77
N LYS A 53 -4.81 -10.88 0.50
CA LYS A 53 -4.05 -9.87 1.24
C LYS A 53 -3.60 -8.78 0.30
N ALA A 54 -3.98 -7.54 0.59
CA ALA A 54 -3.51 -6.36 -0.13
C ALA A 54 -2.57 -5.55 0.77
N ARG A 55 -1.52 -4.98 0.20
CA ARG A 55 -0.62 -4.03 0.87
C ARG A 55 -0.31 -2.88 -0.07
N LEU A 56 -0.43 -1.66 0.40
CA LEU A 56 0.08 -0.50 -0.32
C LEU A 56 1.55 -0.36 0.05
N VAL A 57 2.42 -0.44 -0.95
CA VAL A 57 3.86 -0.30 -0.79
C VAL A 57 4.30 0.92 -1.57
N THR A 58 5.28 1.62 -1.03
CA THR A 58 5.88 2.77 -1.68
C THR A 58 7.26 2.43 -2.18
N HIS A 59 7.60 2.95 -3.35
CA HIS A 59 8.95 2.86 -3.85
C HIS A 59 9.78 3.91 -3.09
N GLY A 60 10.21 3.53 -1.89
CA GLY A 60 10.99 4.37 -0.99
C GLY A 60 12.29 4.83 -1.66
N PHE A 61 12.56 6.12 -1.52
CA PHE A 61 13.77 6.81 -1.93
C PHE A 61 15.03 5.98 -1.62
N LYS A 62 15.91 5.79 -2.61
CA LYS A 62 17.20 5.13 -2.38
C LYS A 62 17.96 5.94 -1.31
N PRO A 63 18.32 5.38 -0.14
CA PRO A 63 19.26 6.05 0.73
C PRO A 63 20.55 6.24 -0.06
N ARG A 64 21.05 7.48 -0.17
CA ARG A 64 22.43 7.69 -0.62
C ARG A 64 23.31 7.05 0.44
N ALA A 65 24.04 6.00 0.06
CA ALA A 65 25.19 5.56 0.83
C ALA A 65 26.14 6.76 0.91
N GLY A 66 26.36 7.25 2.14
CA GLY A 66 27.44 8.19 2.45
C GLY A 66 28.74 7.44 2.58
#